data_AF-A0A6I9NPE5-F1
#
_entry.id   AF-A0A6I9NPE5-F1
#
_cell.length_a   1.000
_cell.length_b   1.000
_cell.length_c   1.000
_cell.angle_alpha   90.00
_cell.angle_beta   90.00
_cell.angle_gamma   90.00
#
_symmetry.space_group_name_H-M   'P 1'
#
loop_
_entity.id
_entity.type
_entity.pdbx_description
1 polymer ?
#
loop_
_entity_poly.entity_id
_entity_poly.type
_entity_poly.pdbx_seq_one_letter_code
_entity_poly.pdbx_strand_id
1 'polypeptide(L)'
;VVGSMDAHPSRYCATVRVQRPRQEVIQDLASMVKELLIQFYKSTRYKPTRIIFYRDGVSEGQFRHVLYYELLAIREACISLEKEYQPGITYIVVQKRHHTRLFCADRNERVGRSGNIPAGTTVDTDITHPYEFDFYLCSHAGIQ
;
A
#
# COMPACT_ATOMS: atom_id res chain seq x y z
N VAL A 1 1.55 9.77 -5.70
CA VAL A 1 0.61 8.62 -5.71
C VAL A 1 0.57 8.07 -7.13
N VAL A 2 0.54 6.75 -7.28
CA VAL A 2 0.36 6.11 -8.59
C VAL A 2 -0.90 5.27 -8.58
N GLY A 3 -1.48 5.03 -9.76
CA GLY A 3 -2.63 4.14 -9.93
C GLY A 3 -2.49 3.31 -11.20
N SER A 4 -2.92 2.05 -11.14
CA SER A 4 -2.99 1.15 -12.31
C SER A 4 -3.99 1.69 -13.33
N MET A 5 -3.77 1.46 -14.62
CA MET A 5 -4.56 2.02 -15.73
C MET A 5 -5.15 0.95 -16.67
N ASP A 6 -5.01 -0.32 -16.29
CA ASP A 6 -5.53 -1.49 -17.00
C ASP A 6 -5.93 -2.59 -16.00
N ALA A 7 -6.53 -3.67 -16.51
CA ALA A 7 -6.96 -4.81 -15.72
C ALA A 7 -5.84 -5.83 -15.41
N HIS A 8 -4.68 -5.74 -16.07
CA HIS A 8 -3.50 -6.60 -15.80
C HIS A 8 -2.60 -6.03 -14.69
N PRO A 9 -3.08 -5.05 -13.93
CA PRO A 9 -2.35 -3.86 -13.48
C PRO A 9 -0.88 -3.74 -13.91
N SER A 10 -0.62 -3.52 -15.21
CA SER A 10 0.75 -3.36 -15.74
C SER A 10 1.12 -1.88 -15.93
N ARG A 11 0.22 -1.08 -16.49
CA ARG A 11 0.45 0.35 -16.73
C ARG A 11 0.02 1.18 -15.53
N TYR A 12 0.83 2.17 -15.16
CA TYR A 12 0.52 3.11 -14.09
C TYR A 12 0.61 4.56 -14.55
N CYS A 13 -0.27 5.42 -14.03
CA CYS A 13 -0.10 6.88 -14.09
C CYS A 13 0.32 7.41 -12.72
N ALA A 14 1.02 8.54 -12.71
CA ALA A 14 1.57 9.15 -11.50
C ALA A 14 1.02 10.57 -11.29
N THR A 15 0.80 10.90 -10.02
CA THR A 15 0.53 12.25 -9.53
C THR A 15 1.55 12.57 -8.43
N VAL A 16 2.05 13.80 -8.42
CA VAL A 16 3.07 14.26 -7.47
C VAL A 16 2.75 15.67 -6.99
N ARG A 17 3.03 15.95 -5.71
CA ARG A 17 2.80 17.24 -5.04
C ARG A 17 3.96 17.51 -4.09
N VAL A 18 4.27 18.78 -3.90
CA VAL A 18 5.18 19.25 -2.85
C VAL A 18 4.35 19.59 -1.63
N GLN A 19 4.82 19.22 -0.44
CA GLN A 19 4.15 19.52 0.83
C GLN A 19 5.15 20.03 1.86
N ARG A 20 4.65 20.45 3.03
CA ARG A 20 5.49 20.95 4.11
C ARG A 20 6.54 19.91 4.54
N PRO A 21 7.77 20.34 4.89
CA PRO A 21 8.81 19.42 5.36
C PRO A 21 8.33 18.58 6.55
N ARG A 22 8.72 17.30 6.59
CA ARG A 22 8.41 16.34 7.69
C ARG A 22 6.92 16.14 7.97
N GLN A 23 6.05 16.48 7.01
CA GLN A 23 4.65 16.14 7.09
C GLN A 23 4.43 14.76 6.46
N GLU A 24 3.92 13.81 7.24
CA GLU A 24 3.71 12.44 6.76
C GLU A 24 2.40 12.29 5.97
N VAL A 25 1.33 12.94 6.41
CA VAL A 25 0.01 12.91 5.76
C VAL A 25 0.09 13.57 4.39
N ILE A 26 -0.39 12.89 3.35
CA ILE A 26 -0.47 13.44 2.00
C ILE A 26 -1.61 14.47 1.95
N GLN A 27 -1.27 15.77 1.94
CA GLN A 27 -2.26 16.86 2.00
C GLN A 27 -3.23 16.84 0.82
N ASP A 28 -2.69 16.71 -0.39
CA ASP A 28 -3.45 16.84 -1.64
C ASP A 28 -4.03 15.51 -2.13
N LEU A 29 -4.12 14.49 -1.26
CA LEU A 29 -4.45 13.12 -1.66
C LEU A 29 -5.80 13.02 -2.39
N ALA A 30 -6.82 13.78 -1.96
CA ALA A 30 -8.13 13.77 -2.60
C ALA A 30 -8.05 14.18 -4.08
N SER A 31 -7.31 15.25 -4.37
CA SER A 31 -7.09 15.71 -5.75
C SER A 31 -6.31 14.69 -6.58
N MET A 32 -5.26 14.11 -5.99
CA MET A 32 -4.39 13.12 -6.63
C MET A 32 -5.15 11.83 -6.98
N VAL A 33 -6.01 11.35 -6.07
CA VAL A 33 -6.85 10.17 -6.30
C VAL A 33 -7.92 10.47 -7.34
N LYS A 34 -8.53 11.65 -7.30
CA LYS A 34 -9.52 12.07 -8.30
C LYS A 34 -8.95 12.06 -9.72
N GLU A 35 -7.75 12.63 -9.91
CA GLU A 35 -7.03 12.61 -11.19
C GLU A 35 -6.82 11.17 -11.69
N LEU A 36 -6.36 10.27 -10.81
CA LEU A 36 -6.12 8.86 -11.15
C LEU A 36 -7.42 8.11 -11.49
N LEU A 37 -8.52 8.35 -10.77
CA LEU A 37 -9.83 7.74 -11.05
C LEU A 37 -10.37 8.18 -12.42
N ILE A 38 -10.26 9.47 -12.75
CA ILE A 38 -10.63 9.99 -14.07
C ILE A 38 -9.77 9.33 -15.16
N GLN A 39 -8.46 9.22 -14.94
CA GLN A 39 -7.55 8.63 -15.91
C GLN A 39 -7.77 7.12 -16.09
N PHE A 40 -8.10 6.41 -15.02
CA PHE A 40 -8.49 5.01 -15.08
C PHE A 40 -9.75 4.83 -15.91
N TYR A 41 -10.78 5.65 -15.68
CA TYR A 41 -12.02 5.59 -16.45
C TYR A 41 -11.80 5.92 -17.93
N LYS A 42 -10.92 6.89 -18.25
CA LYS A 42 -10.54 7.18 -19.64
C LYS A 42 -9.86 5.99 -20.32
N SER A 43 -9.00 5.28 -19.59
CA SER A 43 -8.21 4.16 -20.11
C SER A 43 -9.01 2.86 -20.26
N THR A 44 -9.96 2.61 -19.34
CA THR A 44 -10.65 1.33 -19.24
C THR A 44 -12.14 1.38 -19.56
N ARG A 45 -12.76 2.57 -19.48
CA ARG A 45 -14.22 2.78 -19.48
C ARG A 45 -14.96 2.11 -18.31
N TYR A 46 -14.23 1.67 -17.29
CA TYR A 46 -14.80 1.10 -16.07
C TYR A 46 -14.61 2.04 -14.88
N LYS A 47 -15.62 2.08 -14.00
CA LYS A 47 -15.49 2.69 -12.68
C LYS A 47 -15.01 1.62 -11.70
N PRO A 48 -13.91 1.84 -10.97
CA PRO A 48 -13.45 0.87 -9.97
C PRO A 48 -14.54 0.60 -8.93
N THR A 49 -14.88 -0.66 -8.69
CA THR A 49 -15.75 -1.02 -7.54
C THR A 49 -14.95 -1.20 -6.25
N ARG A 50 -13.62 -1.28 -6.37
CA ARG A 50 -12.68 -1.47 -5.27
C ARG A 50 -11.44 -0.59 -5.48
N ILE A 51 -10.91 -0.06 -4.40
CA ILE A 51 -9.64 0.68 -4.35
C ILE A 51 -8.74 -0.05 -3.35
N ILE A 52 -7.60 -0.56 -3.83
CA ILE A 52 -6.56 -1.16 -2.98
C ILE A 52 -5.41 -0.17 -2.89
N PHE A 53 -5.18 0.37 -1.70
CA PHE A 53 -4.23 1.44 -1.46
C PHE A 53 -3.05 0.94 -0.62
N TYR A 54 -1.91 0.75 -1.26
CA TYR A 54 -0.65 0.43 -0.59
C TYR A 54 0.08 1.71 -0.21
N ARG A 55 0.22 1.95 1.09
CA ARG A 55 0.86 3.14 1.67
C ARG A 55 2.22 2.80 2.27
N ASP A 56 3.28 3.22 1.62
CA ASP A 56 4.65 3.07 2.13
C ASP A 56 5.03 4.21 3.08
N GLY A 57 5.94 3.97 4.02
CA GLY A 57 6.65 5.03 4.76
C GLY A 57 5.96 5.60 6.00
N VAL A 58 4.91 4.97 6.53
CA VAL A 58 4.26 5.44 7.77
C VAL A 58 4.86 4.72 8.98
N SER A 59 5.17 5.47 10.04
CA SER A 59 5.57 4.89 11.32
C SER A 59 4.34 4.43 12.12
N GLU A 60 4.48 3.38 12.92
CA GLU A 60 3.38 2.77 13.70
C GLU A 60 2.63 3.79 14.56
N GLY A 61 3.36 4.65 15.29
CA GLY A 61 2.79 5.72 16.11
C GLY A 61 1.97 6.77 15.35
N GLN A 62 2.02 6.77 14.01
CA GLN A 62 1.27 7.68 13.14
C GLN A 62 0.13 6.99 12.38
N PHE A 63 -0.03 5.66 12.49
CA PHE A 63 -1.02 4.90 11.70
C PHE A 63 -2.41 5.48 11.80
N ARG A 64 -2.93 5.68 13.02
CA ARG A 64 -4.29 6.21 13.24
C ARG A 64 -4.48 7.59 12.63
N HIS A 65 -3.51 8.47 12.80
CA HIS A 65 -3.57 9.84 12.30
C HIS A 65 -3.54 9.85 10.76
N VAL A 66 -2.59 9.15 10.16
CA VAL A 66 -2.45 9.08 8.69
C VAL A 66 -3.66 8.39 8.06
N LEU A 67 -4.09 7.25 8.60
CA LEU A 67 -5.26 6.52 8.12
C LEU A 67 -6.51 7.40 8.14
N TYR A 68 -6.76 8.13 9.23
CA TYR A 68 -7.94 8.98 9.36
C TYR A 68 -8.03 10.01 8.23
N TYR A 69 -6.96 10.79 8.01
CA TYR A 69 -6.97 11.83 6.98
C TYR A 69 -6.92 11.25 5.57
N GLU A 70 -6.08 10.25 5.31
CA GLU A 70 -5.91 9.71 3.97
C GLU A 70 -7.14 8.90 3.51
N LEU A 71 -7.77 8.13 4.39
CA LEU A 71 -9.00 7.40 4.07
C LEU A 71 -10.16 8.34 3.75
N LEU A 72 -10.30 9.43 4.53
CA LEU A 72 -11.31 10.46 4.26
C LEU A 72 -11.05 11.15 2.91
N ALA A 73 -9.79 11.46 2.59
CA ALA A 73 -9.43 12.07 1.32
C ALA A 73 -9.73 11.15 0.11
N ILE A 74 -9.50 9.84 0.23
CA ILE A 74 -9.88 8.87 -0.82
C ILE A 74 -11.41 8.85 -1.01
N ARG A 75 -12.18 8.86 0.09
CA ARG A 75 -13.65 8.91 0.03
C ARG A 75 -14.16 10.21 -0.57
N GLU A 76 -13.57 11.33 -0.19
CA GLU A 76 -13.88 12.65 -0.74
C GLU A 76 -13.65 12.68 -2.26
N ALA A 77 -12.53 12.13 -2.72
CA ALA A 77 -12.24 12.04 -4.16
C ALA A 77 -13.36 11.30 -4.91
N CYS A 78 -13.85 10.19 -4.36
CA CYS A 78 -14.94 9.40 -4.95
C CYS A 78 -16.26 10.18 -4.98
N ILE A 79 -16.69 10.74 -3.84
CA ILE A 79 -17.95 11.50 -3.73
C ILE A 79 -17.92 12.76 -4.61
N SER A 80 -16.74 13.39 -4.77
CA SER A 80 -16.57 14.57 -5.63
C SER A 80 -16.65 14.28 -7.13
N LEU A 81 -16.57 13.01 -7.54
CA LEU A 81 -16.80 12.58 -8.93
C LEU A 81 -18.28 12.27 -9.15
N GLU A 82 -18.90 11.60 -8.18
CA GLU A 82 -20.31 11.21 -8.22
C GLU A 82 -20.82 10.96 -6.80
N LYS A 83 -21.97 11.56 -6.45
CA LYS A 83 -22.48 11.63 -5.07
C LYS A 83 -22.66 10.26 -4.39
N GLU A 84 -22.99 9.23 -5.17
CA GLU A 84 -23.27 7.86 -4.67
C GLU A 84 -22.10 6.89 -4.92
N TYR A 85 -20.99 7.36 -5.49
CA TYR A 85 -19.85 6.50 -5.80
C TYR A 85 -19.05 6.17 -4.54
N GLN A 86 -19.29 4.97 -4.01
CA GLN A 86 -18.70 4.47 -2.77
C GLN A 86 -18.02 3.11 -3.00
N PRO A 87 -16.87 3.06 -3.72
CA PRO A 87 -16.13 1.82 -3.91
C PRO A 87 -15.59 1.29 -2.57
N GLY A 88 -15.46 -0.03 -2.45
CA GLY A 88 -14.82 -0.63 -1.27
C GLY A 88 -13.35 -0.24 -1.21
N ILE A 89 -12.87 0.24 -0.06
CA ILE A 89 -11.47 0.68 0.12
C ILE A 89 -10.75 -0.32 1.02
N THR A 90 -9.64 -0.86 0.55
CA THR A 90 -8.68 -1.63 1.34
C THR A 90 -7.42 -0.78 1.50
N TYR A 91 -7.06 -0.47 2.74
CA TYR A 91 -5.92 0.39 3.07
C TYR A 91 -4.84 -0.46 3.74
N ILE A 92 -3.66 -0.55 3.12
CA ILE A 92 -2.58 -1.44 3.55
C ILE A 92 -1.34 -0.59 3.75
N VAL A 93 -0.82 -0.51 4.98
CA VAL A 93 0.48 0.11 5.23
C VAL A 93 1.57 -0.90 4.93
N VAL A 94 2.58 -0.49 4.16
CA VAL A 94 3.76 -1.30 3.86
C VAL A 94 4.95 -0.69 4.59
N GLN A 95 5.57 -1.46 5.48
CA GLN A 95 6.79 -1.05 6.19
C GLN A 95 7.95 -1.93 5.75
N LYS A 96 8.91 -1.36 5.02
CA LYS A 96 10.14 -2.07 4.61
C LYS A 96 11.30 -1.88 5.57
N ARG A 97 11.24 -0.84 6.41
CA ARG A 97 12.32 -0.43 7.32
C ARG A 97 11.87 -0.67 8.76
N HIS A 98 12.10 -1.88 9.25
CA HIS A 98 11.83 -2.30 10.62
C HIS A 98 12.95 -3.22 11.14
N HIS A 99 12.87 -3.60 12.41
CA HIS A 99 13.88 -4.42 13.08
C HIS A 99 13.58 -5.92 13.12
N THR A 100 12.36 -6.35 12.74
CA THR A 100 12.03 -7.79 12.60
C THR A 100 12.92 -8.45 11.56
N ARG A 101 13.49 -9.61 11.91
CA ARG A 101 14.31 -10.45 11.02
C ARG A 101 13.83 -11.89 11.13
N LEU A 102 13.73 -12.56 9.99
CA LEU A 102 13.28 -13.95 9.87
C LEU A 102 14.44 -14.79 9.36
N PHE A 103 14.61 -15.99 9.93
CA PHE A 103 15.69 -16.91 9.57
C PHE A 103 15.11 -18.31 9.41
N CYS A 104 15.65 -19.09 8.46
CA CYS A 104 15.27 -20.51 8.34
C CYS A 104 15.73 -21.27 9.58
N ALA A 105 14.81 -22.04 10.18
CA ALA A 105 15.11 -22.92 11.29
C ALA A 105 16.03 -24.08 10.83
N ASP A 106 15.70 -24.70 9.68
CA ASP A 106 16.60 -25.64 9.01
C ASP A 106 17.64 -24.87 8.16
N ARG A 107 18.90 -25.29 8.24
CA ARG A 107 19.99 -24.77 7.40
C ARG A 107 19.80 -25.12 5.92
N ASN A 108 19.12 -26.24 5.62
CA ASN A 108 18.89 -26.69 4.25
C ASN A 108 17.88 -25.81 3.49
N GLU A 109 17.02 -25.07 4.20
CA GLU A 109 16.05 -24.15 3.60
C GLU A 109 16.65 -22.76 3.27
N ARG A 110 17.91 -22.53 3.64
CA ARG A 110 18.58 -21.25 3.36
C ARG A 110 18.88 -21.11 1.87
N VAL A 111 18.54 -19.96 1.30
CA VAL A 111 18.69 -19.70 -0.14
C VAL A 111 19.93 -18.87 -0.43
N GLY A 112 20.75 -19.35 -1.38
CA GLY A 112 21.90 -18.62 -1.91
C GLY A 112 23.03 -18.43 -0.90
N ARG A 113 24.01 -17.58 -1.28
CA ARG A 113 25.20 -17.32 -0.46
C ARG A 113 24.90 -16.53 0.82
N SER A 114 23.90 -15.65 0.77
CA SER A 114 23.47 -14.84 1.91
C SER A 114 22.79 -15.68 3.00
N GLY A 115 22.23 -16.85 2.63
CA GLY A 115 21.57 -17.76 3.55
C GLY A 115 20.24 -17.22 4.09
N ASN A 116 19.55 -16.38 3.33
CA ASN A 116 18.25 -15.81 3.70
C ASN A 116 17.10 -16.82 3.54
N ILE A 117 15.94 -16.45 4.07
CA ILE A 117 14.64 -17.10 3.81
C ILE A 117 14.27 -17.04 2.32
N PRO A 118 13.53 -18.04 1.78
CA PRO A 118 13.08 -18.03 0.39
C PRO A 118 12.08 -16.89 0.11
N ALA A 119 12.05 -16.41 -1.14
CA ALA A 119 11.03 -15.47 -1.59
C ALA A 119 9.63 -16.10 -1.47
N GLY A 120 8.67 -15.35 -0.97
CA GLY A 120 7.32 -15.82 -0.66
C GLY A 120 7.10 -16.24 0.80
N THR A 121 8.16 -16.30 1.62
CA THR A 121 8.02 -16.56 3.06
C THR A 121 7.07 -15.54 3.69
N THR A 122 5.99 -16.05 4.29
CA THR A 122 4.92 -15.25 4.89
C THR A 122 4.74 -15.67 6.34
N VAL A 123 4.58 -14.70 7.23
CA VAL A 123 4.31 -14.93 8.67
C VAL A 123 3.15 -14.05 9.10
N ASP A 124 2.03 -14.66 9.43
CA ASP A 124 0.81 -14.02 9.93
C ASP A 124 0.40 -14.49 11.35
N THR A 125 1.23 -15.33 11.98
CA THR A 125 1.03 -15.86 13.34
C THR A 125 2.19 -15.53 14.28
N ASP A 126 1.96 -15.71 15.58
CA ASP A 126 2.91 -15.68 16.71
C ASP A 126 3.57 -14.32 17.01
N ILE A 127 4.13 -13.67 15.99
CA ILE A 127 4.91 -12.42 16.10
C ILE A 127 4.20 -11.21 15.48
N THR A 128 3.00 -11.41 14.93
CA THR A 128 2.11 -10.37 14.41
C THR A 128 1.31 -9.70 15.53
N HIS A 129 0.60 -8.62 15.20
CA HIS A 129 -0.23 -7.92 16.17
C HIS A 129 -1.35 -8.85 16.69
N PRO A 130 -1.59 -8.92 18.01
CA PRO A 130 -2.50 -9.89 18.61
C PRO A 130 -3.98 -9.71 18.22
N TYR A 131 -4.36 -8.54 17.70
CA TYR A 131 -5.76 -8.17 17.42
C TYR A 131 -5.97 -7.42 16.10
N GLU A 132 -4.90 -6.98 15.44
CA GLU A 132 -5.01 -6.19 14.20
C GLU A 132 -4.65 -7.11 13.03
N PHE A 133 -4.87 -6.63 11.81
CA PHE A 133 -4.60 -7.41 10.61
C PHE A 133 -3.27 -7.00 9.99
N ASP A 134 -2.20 -7.64 10.43
CA ASP A 134 -0.86 -7.51 9.87
C ASP A 134 -0.23 -8.87 9.54
N PHE A 135 0.79 -8.82 8.67
CA PHE A 135 1.58 -9.97 8.29
C PHE A 135 2.94 -9.51 7.76
N TYR A 136 3.95 -10.36 7.87
CA TYR A 136 5.22 -10.20 7.19
C TYR A 136 5.23 -10.98 5.89
N LEU A 137 5.74 -10.37 4.82
CA LEU A 137 5.94 -11.03 3.53
C LEU A 137 7.33 -10.68 2.99
N CYS A 138 8.22 -11.67 2.93
CA CYS A 138 9.48 -11.54 2.21
C CYS A 138 9.27 -11.91 0.74
N SER A 139 8.84 -10.93 -0.07
CA SER A 139 8.50 -11.16 -1.48
C SER A 139 9.69 -11.24 -2.45
N HIS A 140 10.93 -11.16 -1.95
CA HIS A 140 12.13 -11.07 -2.77
C HIS A 140 13.20 -12.08 -2.34
N ALA A 141 14.09 -12.43 -3.26
CA ALA A 141 15.27 -13.22 -2.95
C ALA A 141 16.33 -12.36 -2.26
N GLY A 142 16.86 -12.81 -1.13
CA GLY A 142 17.95 -12.13 -0.42
C GLY A 142 19.29 -12.35 -1.12
N ILE A 143 19.77 -11.37 -1.88
CA ILE A 143 21.04 -11.49 -2.64
C ILE A 143 22.25 -11.24 -1.72
N GLN A 144 22.15 -10.28 -0.81
CA GLN A 144 23.23 -9.83 0.07
C GLN A 144 22.69 -9.46 1.45
#